data_AF-T0GI99-F1
#
_entry.id   AF-T0GI99-F1
#
_cell.length_a   1.000
_cell.length_b   1.000
_cell.length_c   1.000
_cell.angle_alpha   90.00
_cell.angle_beta   90.00
_cell.angle_gamma   90.00
#
_symmetry.space_group_name_H-M   'P 1'
#
loop_
_entity.id
_entity.type
_entity.pdbx_description
1 polymer ?
#
loop_
_entity_poly.entity_id
_entity_poly.type
_entity_poly.pdbx_seq_one_letter_code
_entity_poly.pdbx_strand_id
1 'polypeptide(L)'
;MLGQAFHWEKIAGWSFFFLTVYLSFYLTIAHRGSEALLISLMLTHFGIYFSFRKSLNKKVFVVLCLFHLITVYFFGRYTLEILSAIDGWKQVF
;
A
#
# COMPACT_ATOMS: atom_id res chain seq x y z
N MET A 1 -21.37 -24.37 -2.18
CA MET A 1 -20.48 -23.72 -3.17
C MET A 1 -20.36 -22.20 -2.99
N LEU A 2 -21.42 -21.47 -2.61
CA LEU A 2 -21.37 -20.01 -2.38
C LEU A 2 -20.37 -19.55 -1.29
N GLY A 3 -20.18 -20.33 -0.22
CA GLY A 3 -19.25 -19.97 0.87
C GLY A 3 -17.77 -20.01 0.48
N GLN A 4 -17.38 -20.87 -0.48
CA GLN A 4 -16.00 -20.92 -0.98
C GLN A 4 -15.67 -19.72 -1.87
N ALA A 5 -16.57 -19.34 -2.77
CA ALA A 5 -16.40 -18.17 -3.63
C ALA A 5 -16.19 -16.88 -2.79
N PHE A 6 -16.96 -16.73 -1.72
CA PHE A 6 -16.82 -15.61 -0.79
C PHE A 6 -15.46 -15.61 -0.06
N HIS A 7 -14.94 -16.78 0.31
CA HIS A 7 -13.59 -16.91 0.87
C HIS A 7 -12.51 -16.50 -0.13
N TRP A 8 -12.60 -16.96 -1.38
CA TRP A 8 -11.65 -16.61 -2.43
C TRP A 8 -11.66 -15.12 -2.76
N GLU A 9 -12.83 -14.48 -2.83
CA GLU A 9 -12.93 -13.03 -3.02
C GLU A 9 -12.28 -12.24 -1.89
N LYS A 10 -12.48 -12.69 -0.64
CA LYS A 10 -11.83 -12.06 0.53
C LYS A 10 -10.31 -12.20 0.45
N ILE A 11 -9.81 -13.39 0.13
CA ILE A 11 -8.37 -13.63 -0.03
C ILE A 11 -7.82 -12.75 -1.16
N ALA A 12 -8.46 -12.75 -2.33
CA ALA A 12 -8.04 -11.94 -3.47
C ALA A 12 -7.98 -10.45 -3.12
N GLY A 13 -9.02 -9.89 -2.49
CA GLY A 13 -9.03 -8.48 -2.09
C GLY A 13 -7.90 -8.10 -1.14
N TRP A 14 -7.58 -8.94 -0.16
CA TRP A 14 -6.44 -8.73 0.74
C TRP A 14 -5.10 -8.89 0.02
N SER A 15 -4.96 -9.90 -0.86
CA SER A 15 -3.76 -10.09 -1.67
C SER A 15 -3.48 -8.89 -2.57
N PHE A 16 -4.50 -8.33 -3.23
CA PHE A 16 -4.35 -7.11 -4.01
C PHE A 16 -3.93 -5.92 -3.14
N PHE A 17 -4.53 -5.76 -1.96
CA PHE A 17 -4.11 -4.72 -1.02
C PHE A 17 -2.64 -4.86 -0.64
N PHE A 18 -2.19 -6.04 -0.23
CA PHE A 18 -0.79 -6.28 0.14
C PHE A 18 0.17 -6.09 -1.04
N LEU A 19 -0.22 -6.50 -2.24
CA LEU A 19 0.56 -6.26 -3.45
C LEU A 19 0.69 -4.74 -3.73
N THR A 20 -0.40 -3.98 -3.58
CA THR A 20 -0.37 -2.53 -3.70
C THR A 20 0.54 -1.89 -2.66
N VAL A 21 0.51 -2.37 -1.40
CA VAL A 21 1.44 -1.93 -0.36
C VAL A 21 2.89 -2.19 -0.80
N TYR A 22 3.24 -3.42 -1.13
CA TYR A 22 4.59 -3.77 -1.56
C TYR A 22 5.10 -2.91 -2.73
N LEU A 23 4.31 -2.81 -3.80
CA LEU A 23 4.67 -2.03 -4.99
C LEU A 23 4.81 -0.54 -4.68
N SER A 24 3.95 0.01 -3.82
CA SER A 24 4.01 1.42 -3.47
C SER A 24 5.32 1.79 -2.79
N PHE A 25 5.81 0.97 -1.85
CA PHE A 25 7.07 1.24 -1.14
C PHE A 25 8.26 1.10 -2.09
N TYR A 26 8.25 0.06 -2.93
CA TYR A 26 9.25 -0.10 -3.99
C TYR A 26 9.32 1.16 -4.88
N LEU A 27 8.17 1.62 -5.39
CA LEU A 27 8.11 2.80 -6.25
C LEU A 27 8.50 4.09 -5.50
N THR A 28 8.11 4.22 -4.23
CA THR A 28 8.43 5.37 -3.38
C THR A 28 9.92 5.51 -3.15
N ILE A 29 10.61 4.39 -2.93
CA ILE A 29 12.06 4.35 -2.73
C ILE A 29 12.78 4.54 -4.06
N ALA A 30 12.38 3.79 -5.10
CA ALA A 30 13.07 3.77 -6.39
C ALA A 30 12.92 5.08 -7.18
N HIS A 31 11.74 5.69 -7.14
CA HIS A 31 11.41 6.86 -7.98
C HIS A 31 11.27 8.16 -7.20
N ARG A 32 11.49 8.14 -5.88
CA ARG A 32 11.24 9.24 -4.92
C ARG A 32 9.76 9.63 -4.96
N GLY A 33 9.05 9.36 -3.87
CA GLY A 33 7.59 9.49 -3.81
C GLY A 33 7.07 10.79 -4.45
N SER A 34 6.09 10.64 -5.35
CA SER A 34 5.50 11.74 -6.11
C SER A 34 4.01 11.88 -5.80
N GLU A 35 3.46 13.07 -6.02
CA GLU A 35 2.01 13.31 -5.91
C GLU A 35 1.21 12.40 -6.86
N ALA A 36 1.77 12.11 -8.04
CA ALA A 36 1.18 11.18 -9.00
C ALA A 36 1.08 9.74 -8.45
N LEU A 37 2.07 9.28 -7.66
CA LEU A 37 2.01 7.98 -6.99
C LEU A 37 0.87 7.96 -5.96
N LEU A 38 0.70 9.02 -5.16
CA LEU A 38 -0.39 9.08 -4.18
C LEU A 38 -1.77 9.06 -4.82
N ILE A 39 -1.96 9.83 -5.90
CA ILE A 39 -3.22 9.81 -6.67
C ILE A 39 -3.48 8.42 -7.25
N SER A 40 -2.45 7.79 -7.81
CA SER A 40 -2.55 6.42 -8.33
C SER A 40 -2.96 5.43 -7.23
N LEU A 41 -2.35 5.50 -6.05
CA LEU A 41 -2.69 4.64 -4.91
C LEU A 41 -4.11 4.85 -4.41
N MET A 42 -4.59 6.10 -4.38
CA MET A 42 -5.99 6.37 -4.03
C MET A 42 -6.93 5.67 -5.02
N LEU A 43 -6.69 5.80 -6.33
CA LEU A 43 -7.48 5.13 -7.37
C LEU A 43 -7.41 3.61 -7.26
N THR A 44 -6.23 3.04 -7.02
CA THR A 44 -6.05 1.60 -6.83
C THR A 44 -6.83 1.10 -5.61
N HIS A 45 -6.76 1.79 -4.46
CA HIS A 45 -7.52 1.42 -3.26
C HIS A 45 -9.02 1.48 -3.49
N PHE A 46 -9.50 2.50 -4.21
CA PHE A 46 -10.89 2.56 -4.64
C PHE A 46 -11.28 1.39 -5.53
N GLY A 47 -10.45 1.06 -6.53
CA GLY A 47 -10.65 -0.09 -7.41
C GLY A 47 -10.78 -1.40 -6.62
N ILE A 48 -9.83 -1.67 -5.72
CA ILE A 48 -9.85 -2.86 -4.86
C ILE A 48 -11.12 -2.89 -4.01
N TYR A 49 -11.48 -1.78 -3.36
CA TYR A 49 -12.69 -1.72 -2.56
C TYR A 49 -13.94 -2.04 -3.39
N PHE A 50 -14.12 -1.40 -4.55
CA PHE A 50 -15.32 -1.61 -5.36
C PHE A 50 -15.40 -3.03 -5.92
N SER A 51 -14.27 -3.61 -6.36
CA SER A 51 -14.20 -4.98 -6.85
C SER A 51 -14.52 -6.02 -5.78
N PHE A 52 -14.15 -5.78 -4.51
CA PHE A 52 -14.31 -6.74 -3.41
C PHE A 52 -15.23 -6.24 -2.29
N ARG A 53 -16.10 -5.24 -2.56
CA ARG A 53 -16.89 -4.52 -1.54
C ARG A 53 -17.79 -5.39 -0.67
N LYS A 54 -18.20 -6.54 -1.20
CA LYS A 54 -19.08 -7.49 -0.49
C LYS A 54 -18.29 -8.33 0.52
N SER A 55 -16.99 -8.47 0.31
CA SER A 55 -16.12 -9.45 0.99
C SER A 55 -15.11 -8.77 1.93
N LEU A 56 -14.87 -7.46 1.76
CA LEU A 56 -14.01 -6.65 2.62
C LEU A 56 -14.82 -5.87 3.67
N ASN A 57 -14.28 -5.78 4.89
CA ASN A 57 -14.84 -4.91 5.92
C ASN A 57 -14.45 -3.45 5.62
N LYS A 58 -15.43 -2.62 5.28
CA LYS A 58 -15.25 -1.20 4.92
C LYS A 58 -14.42 -0.42 5.95
N LYS A 59 -14.71 -0.57 7.25
CA LYS A 59 -14.03 0.19 8.30
C LYS A 59 -12.54 -0.17 8.35
N VAL A 60 -12.25 -1.48 8.39
CA VAL A 60 -10.87 -1.98 8.43
C VAL A 60 -10.11 -1.59 7.16
N PHE A 61 -10.73 -1.75 5.99
CA PHE A 61 -10.11 -1.43 4.71
C PHE A 61 -9.76 0.07 4.60
N VAL A 62 -10.69 0.96 4.96
CA VAL A 62 -10.45 2.41 4.92
C VAL A 62 -9.33 2.82 5.88
N VAL A 63 -9.31 2.29 7.11
CA VAL A 63 -8.23 2.59 8.07
C VAL A 63 -6.87 2.15 7.52
N LEU A 64 -6.79 0.95 6.94
CA LEU A 64 -5.55 0.44 6.36
C LEU A 64 -5.11 1.24 5.13
N CYS A 65 -6.05 1.64 4.26
CA CYS A 65 -5.76 2.50 3.12
C CYS A 65 -5.22 3.87 3.55
N LEU A 66 -5.82 4.51 4.56
CA LEU A 66 -5.36 5.79 5.08
C LEU A 66 -3.99 5.66 5.72
N PHE A 67 -3.79 4.65 6.57
CA PHE A 67 -2.49 4.36 7.17
C PHE A 67 -1.41 4.15 6.10
N HIS A 68 -1.73 3.36 5.08
CA HIS A 68 -0.85 3.11 3.95
C HIS A 68 -0.49 4.40 3.18
N LEU A 69 -1.48 5.22 2.81
CA LEU A 69 -1.25 6.48 2.09
C LEU A 69 -0.40 7.47 2.90
N ILE A 70 -0.69 7.61 4.20
CA ILE A 70 0.09 8.45 5.11
C ILE A 70 1.53 7.93 5.17
N THR A 71 1.71 6.63 5.35
CA THR A 71 3.06 6.04 5.45
C THR A 71 3.85 6.26 4.16
N VAL A 72 3.24 6.02 2.99
CA VAL A 72 3.88 6.28 1.69
C VAL A 72 4.23 7.76 1.50
N TYR A 73 3.35 8.68 1.90
CA TYR A 73 3.62 10.11 1.84
C TYR A 73 4.85 10.49 2.69
N PHE A 74 4.90 10.02 3.94
CA PHE A 74 6.03 10.27 4.83
C PHE A 74 7.32 9.63 4.30
N PHE A 75 7.28 8.37 3.89
CA PHE A 75 8.44 7.69 3.31
C PHE A 75 8.94 8.43 2.06
N GLY A 76 8.05 8.84 1.16
CA GLY A 76 8.42 9.57 -0.05
C GLY A 76 9.06 10.93 0.23
N ARG A 77 8.52 11.65 1.22
CA ARG A 77 9.07 12.96 1.63
C ARG A 77 10.46 12.84 2.24
N TYR A 78 10.70 11.79 3.02
CA TYR A 78 11.94 11.59 3.76
C TYR A 78 12.85 10.51 3.15
N THR A 79 12.62 10.10 1.89
CA THR A 79 13.34 8.99 1.23
C THR A 79 14.86 9.16 1.33
N LEU A 80 15.38 10.37 1.09
CA LEU A 80 16.83 10.62 1.12
C LEU A 80 17.44 10.52 2.52
N GLU A 81 16.74 11.02 3.54
CA GLU A 81 17.18 10.95 4.93
C GLU A 81 17.16 9.49 5.42
N ILE A 82 16.13 8.73 5.04
CA ILE A 82 16.02 7.30 5.35
C ILE A 82 17.15 6.52 4.68
N LEU A 83 17.39 6.73 3.38
CA LEU A 83 18.48 6.05 2.67
C LEU A 83 19.85 6.44 3.24
N SER A 84 20.06 7.72 3.57
CA SER A 84 21.31 8.18 4.19
C SER A 84 21.52 7.56 5.58
N ALA A 85 20.47 7.38 6.38
CA ALA A 85 20.57 6.73 7.68
C ALA A 85 20.91 5.23 7.52
N ILE A 86 20.31 4.55 6.53
CA ILE A 86 20.60 3.15 6.22
C ILE A 86 22.04 2.98 5.74
N ASP A 87 22.51 3.84 4.84
CA ASP A 87 23.90 3.82 4.35
C ASP A 87 24.89 4.09 5.49
N GLY A 88 24.59 5.04 6.38
CA GLY A 88 25.40 5.31 7.57
C GLY A 88 25.47 4.11 8.51
N TRP A 89 24.35 3.42 8.72
CA TRP A 89 24.34 2.16 9.49
C TRP A 89 25.19 1.06 8.85
N LYS A 90 25.13 0.93 7.52
CA LYS A 90 25.91 -0.06 6.78
C LYS A 90 27.42 0.20 6.84
N GLN A 91 27.85 1.46 7.00
CA GLN A 91 29.26 1.81 7.11
C GLN A 91 29.85 1.57 8.52
N VAL A 92 29.00 1.44 9.55
CA VAL A 92 29.41 1.20 10.94
C VAL A 92 29.61 -0.29 11.24
N PHE A 93 29.02 -1.19 10.43
CA PHE A 93 29.19 -2.64 10.49
C PHE A 93 30.17 -3.15 9.41
#